data_AF-A0A7X3U451-F1
#
_entry.id   AF-A0A7X3U451-F1
#
_cell.length_a   1.000
_cell.length_b   1.000
_cell.length_c   1.000
_cell.angle_alpha   90.00
_cell.angle_beta   90.00
_cell.angle_gamma   90.00
#
_symmetry.space_group_name_H-M   'P 1'
#
loop_
_entity.id
_entity.type
_entity.pdbx_description
1 polymer ?
#
loop_
_entity_poly.entity_id
_entity_poly.type
_entity_poly.pdbx_seq_one_letter_code
_entity_poly.pdbx_strand_id
1 'polypeptide(L)'
;MVISEVVRMKNKLKNALLPVISISIVLLALAACGSDSTPANATVEVPSGKSPNASVSGTVTYRERIALSPGAQLVVSLRDVSLQDAAAPLIARQTIDNPGQVPIKFKVEYNRDDIDSRNVYSVSARIIESDGRLAFTNDTAYDVITRGNPSKVDMLLVIVQPPPDQVEDGVDWRQWVDTPARVIWANLIPNEREKILRIGYYQSTIENCARPGSQGLEVDGNTIRATITLMQPPPTSWAIPCDEKLVELDAVEPIGDTLEPGETYHVIVNDVATTSFTLPRSNFGHSIIAESPVESADIMVLESAPPQYQLRVVSGLPKGSGCSQFNGYEIRRTTSNEIEVVITHHEVADQMVICTADFPIVETVVPLGSDFESGEKYTVRVNSDKVTSFVAQ
;
A
#
# COMPACT_ATOMS: atom_id res chain seq x y z
N MET A 1 8.69 -24.96 -52.64
CA MET A 1 9.41 -24.56 -53.88
C MET A 1 9.07 -23.10 -54.11
N VAL A 2 9.91 -22.17 -53.62
CA VAL A 2 10.82 -21.32 -54.43
C VAL A 2 10.02 -20.16 -55.08
N ILE A 3 10.31 -18.85 -55.01
CA ILE A 3 11.43 -18.01 -54.51
C ILE A 3 11.00 -16.52 -54.72
N SER A 4 11.69 -15.61 -54.02
CA SER A 4 12.02 -14.19 -54.34
C SER A 4 11.10 -13.02 -54.05
N GLU A 5 11.61 -12.23 -53.11
CA GLU A 5 11.56 -10.77 -53.00
C GLU A 5 12.21 -9.99 -54.18
N VAL A 6 11.96 -8.68 -54.14
CA VAL A 6 12.88 -7.52 -54.36
C VAL A 6 12.46 -6.59 -55.50
N VAL A 7 12.04 -5.35 -55.15
CA VAL A 7 12.41 -4.14 -55.89
C VAL A 7 12.82 -3.03 -54.92
N ARG A 8 14.01 -2.48 -55.15
CA ARG A 8 14.68 -1.40 -54.44
C ARG A 8 14.78 -0.21 -55.39
N MET A 9 14.46 1.01 -54.96
CA MET A 9 14.78 2.22 -55.73
C MET A 9 15.65 3.18 -54.92
N LYS A 10 16.76 3.59 -55.56
CA LYS A 10 17.86 4.43 -55.09
C LYS A 10 17.51 5.92 -55.22
N ASN A 11 18.14 6.77 -54.42
CA ASN A 11 18.78 7.96 -55.00
C ASN A 11 20.06 8.37 -54.25
N LYS A 12 21.10 8.69 -55.02
CA LYS A 12 22.47 9.06 -54.63
C LYS A 12 22.75 10.49 -55.10
N LEU A 13 23.45 11.28 -54.30
CA LEU A 13 24.41 12.33 -54.72
C LEU A 13 25.59 12.23 -53.71
N LYS A 14 26.76 11.64 -54.02
CA LYS A 14 27.96 12.18 -54.72
C LYS A 14 28.41 13.56 -54.18
N ASN A 15 29.66 13.85 -53.85
CA ASN A 15 30.93 13.11 -53.66
C ASN A 15 32.01 14.15 -53.24
N ALA A 16 33.17 13.63 -52.76
CA ALA A 16 34.52 14.23 -52.69
C ALA A 16 34.98 14.72 -51.29
N LEU A 17 35.75 13.95 -50.50
CA LEU A 17 37.18 13.51 -50.59
C LEU A 17 38.18 14.48 -49.88
N LEU A 18 38.49 14.15 -48.61
CA LEU A 18 39.80 13.98 -47.90
C LEU A 18 40.92 15.06 -48.01
N PRO A 19 41.77 15.30 -46.97
CA PRO A 19 42.45 14.24 -46.20
C PRO A 19 42.68 14.43 -44.67
N VAL A 20 42.81 13.28 -44.00
CA VAL A 20 43.74 12.88 -42.92
C VAL A 20 44.44 13.97 -42.11
N ILE A 21 44.07 14.11 -40.83
CA ILE A 21 44.99 14.53 -39.75
C ILE A 21 44.75 13.65 -38.52
N SER A 22 45.81 12.97 -38.13
CA SER A 22 45.98 12.13 -36.94
C SER A 22 46.31 13.00 -35.73
N ILE A 23 45.48 13.03 -34.67
CA ILE A 23 45.84 13.59 -33.37
C ILE A 23 45.22 12.75 -32.23
N SER A 24 46.11 12.02 -31.56
CA SER A 24 46.21 11.77 -30.12
C SER A 24 44.93 11.55 -29.30
N ILE A 25 44.71 10.28 -28.95
CA ILE A 25 43.97 9.87 -27.75
C ILE A 25 44.82 10.26 -26.53
N VAL A 26 44.39 11.29 -25.81
CA VAL A 26 44.84 11.57 -24.44
C VAL A 26 43.80 10.97 -23.51
N LEU A 27 44.13 9.84 -22.88
CA LEU A 27 43.41 9.31 -21.73
C LEU A 27 43.70 10.24 -20.53
N LEU A 28 42.81 11.19 -20.26
CA LEU A 28 42.77 11.87 -18.97
C LEU A 28 42.08 10.93 -17.97
N ALA A 29 42.87 10.22 -17.17
CA ALA A 29 42.39 9.60 -15.96
C ALA A 29 42.02 10.71 -14.97
N LEU A 30 40.75 11.13 -14.97
CA LEU A 30 40.17 11.82 -13.83
C LEU A 30 40.02 10.78 -12.71
N ALA A 31 41.07 10.65 -11.90
CA ALA A 31 40.91 10.23 -10.52
C ALA A 31 39.99 11.25 -9.86
N ALA A 32 38.68 10.98 -9.87
CA ALA A 32 37.74 11.64 -8.98
C ALA A 32 38.08 11.18 -7.56
N CYS A 33 39.00 11.89 -6.91
CA CYS A 33 39.07 11.88 -5.46
C CYS A 33 37.66 12.23 -4.98
N GLY A 34 37.03 11.29 -4.28
CA GLY A 34 35.82 11.54 -3.52
C GLY A 34 36.13 12.56 -2.44
N SER A 35 36.10 13.84 -2.80
CA SER A 35 35.97 14.91 -1.82
C SER A 35 34.54 14.82 -1.31
N ASP A 36 34.37 14.28 -0.11
CA ASP A 36 33.19 14.51 0.72
C ASP A 36 33.06 16.02 0.94
N SER A 37 32.43 16.70 -0.01
CA SER A 37 32.24 18.14 0.00
C SER A 37 31.24 18.49 1.09
N THR A 38 31.71 19.21 2.11
CA THR A 38 30.87 19.92 3.07
C THR A 38 29.83 20.77 2.31
N PRO A 39 28.55 20.79 2.71
CA PRO A 39 27.54 21.64 2.09
C PRO A 39 28.01 23.10 2.06
N ALA A 40 27.88 23.78 0.91
CA ALA A 40 28.43 25.11 0.68
C ALA A 40 27.86 26.23 1.60
N ASN A 41 26.79 25.94 2.34
CA ASN A 41 26.12 26.82 3.29
C ASN A 41 26.06 26.18 4.68
N ALA A 42 27.21 25.78 5.25
CA ALA A 42 27.27 25.15 6.57
C ALA A 42 28.12 25.97 7.55
N THR A 43 27.57 26.28 8.72
CA THR A 43 28.27 26.89 9.85
C THR A 43 28.53 25.85 10.92
N VAL A 44 29.75 25.78 11.44
CA VAL A 44 30.14 24.86 12.52
C VAL A 44 30.50 25.64 13.78
N GLU A 45 29.99 25.21 14.92
CA GLU A 45 30.25 25.76 16.24
C GLU A 45 30.84 24.69 17.15
N VAL A 46 32.00 24.99 17.74
CA VAL A 46 32.67 24.16 18.73
C VAL A 46 32.81 24.99 20.02
N PRO A 47 31.97 24.75 21.05
CA PRO A 47 31.93 25.61 22.24
C PRO A 47 33.24 25.71 23.02
N SER A 48 34.12 24.72 22.93
CA SER A 48 35.44 24.75 23.58
C SER A 48 36.39 25.79 22.96
N GLY A 49 36.09 26.32 21.77
CA GLY A 49 36.94 27.22 21.01
C GLY A 49 38.19 26.56 20.43
N LYS A 50 38.38 25.24 20.65
CA LYS A 50 39.51 24.50 20.10
C LYS A 50 39.30 24.22 18.60
N SER A 51 40.40 24.17 17.85
CA SER A 51 40.35 23.85 16.42
C SER A 51 39.84 22.41 16.19
N PRO A 52 38.85 22.18 15.32
CA PRO A 52 38.36 20.83 15.04
C PRO A 52 39.40 20.01 14.27
N ASN A 53 39.56 18.74 14.66
CA ASN A 53 40.52 17.79 14.06
C ASN A 53 39.95 16.37 13.89
N ALA A 54 38.63 16.23 14.07
CA ALA A 54 37.86 15.02 13.88
C ALA A 54 36.43 15.38 13.45
N SER A 55 35.66 14.41 12.94
CA SER A 55 34.27 14.64 12.54
C SER A 55 33.39 13.42 12.68
N VAL A 56 32.11 13.64 12.94
CA VAL A 56 31.03 12.67 12.73
C VAL A 56 30.30 13.07 11.46
N SER A 57 30.08 12.11 10.56
CA SER A 57 29.45 12.36 9.26
C SER A 57 28.23 11.47 9.04
N GLY A 58 27.44 11.74 8.01
CA GLY A 58 26.25 10.95 7.79
C GLY A 58 25.26 11.57 6.82
N THR A 59 24.07 10.99 6.82
CA THR A 59 22.91 11.53 6.12
C THR A 59 21.72 11.72 7.06
N VAL A 60 20.83 12.63 6.67
CA VAL A 60 19.53 12.88 7.29
C VAL A 60 18.45 12.60 6.24
N THR A 61 17.46 11.79 6.59
CA THR A 61 16.29 11.49 5.76
C THR A 61 15.00 11.53 6.59
N TYR A 62 13.84 11.68 5.95
CA TYR A 62 12.50 11.53 6.55
C TYR A 62 11.59 10.79 5.56
N ARG A 63 10.38 10.37 5.98
CA ARG A 63 9.49 9.48 5.17
C ARG A 63 8.45 10.26 4.36
N GLU A 64 8.10 11.45 4.83
CA GLU A 64 7.02 12.29 4.30
C GLU A 64 7.38 12.89 2.94
N ARG A 65 6.38 13.06 2.07
CA ARG A 65 6.56 13.62 0.71
C ARG A 65 6.56 15.15 0.71
N ILE A 66 7.34 15.74 1.62
CA ILE A 66 7.42 17.19 1.85
C ILE A 66 8.75 17.73 1.33
N ALA A 67 8.69 18.76 0.50
CA ALA A 67 9.87 19.55 0.16
C ALA A 67 10.12 20.60 1.26
N LEU A 68 11.37 20.70 1.70
CA LEU A 68 11.78 21.76 2.64
C LEU A 68 11.66 23.13 1.97
N SER A 69 11.20 24.14 2.71
CA SER A 69 11.08 25.49 2.15
C SER A 69 12.45 26.11 1.85
N PRO A 70 12.54 27.02 0.86
CA PRO A 70 13.68 27.93 0.76
C PRO A 70 13.84 28.70 2.07
N GLY A 71 15.01 28.64 2.68
CA GLY A 71 15.32 29.22 3.99
C GLY A 71 15.26 28.24 5.17
N ALA A 72 14.86 26.97 4.96
CA ALA A 72 14.95 25.95 5.99
C ALA A 72 16.40 25.73 6.46
N GLN A 73 16.57 25.32 7.71
CA GLN A 73 17.86 25.04 8.34
C GLN A 73 17.88 23.62 8.91
N LEU A 74 18.92 22.85 8.57
CA LEU A 74 19.24 21.60 9.26
C LEU A 74 20.28 21.88 10.36
N VAL A 75 19.93 21.59 11.61
CA VAL A 75 20.82 21.72 12.77
C VAL A 75 21.18 20.34 13.30
N VAL A 76 22.44 19.95 13.17
CA VAL A 76 22.99 18.70 13.70
C VAL A 76 23.86 18.99 14.92
N SER A 77 23.58 18.36 16.05
CA SER A 77 24.31 18.57 17.31
C SER A 77 24.92 17.27 17.82
N LEU A 78 26.21 17.30 18.11
CA LEU A 78 26.94 16.27 18.85
C LEU A 78 26.95 16.64 20.34
N ARG A 79 26.44 15.76 21.19
CA ARG A 79 26.32 15.99 22.64
C ARG A 79 26.87 14.83 23.46
N ASP A 80 27.34 15.15 24.65
CA ASP A 80 27.66 14.17 25.68
C ASP A 80 26.37 13.78 26.42
N VAL A 81 25.96 12.52 26.28
CA VAL A 81 24.71 11.96 26.84
C VAL A 81 24.98 10.97 27.97
N SER A 82 26.15 11.06 28.60
CA SER A 82 26.56 10.15 29.69
C SER A 82 25.68 10.25 30.93
N LEU A 83 25.04 11.41 31.14
CA LEU A 83 24.13 11.66 32.24
C LEU A 83 22.70 11.67 31.71
N GLN A 84 21.84 10.81 32.27
CA GLN A 84 20.46 10.66 31.80
C GLN A 84 19.50 11.73 32.34
N ASP A 85 19.83 12.36 33.46
CA ASP A 85 18.95 13.32 34.17
C ASP A 85 19.51 14.77 34.19
N ALA A 86 20.41 15.10 33.26
CA ALA A 86 21.02 16.42 33.15
C ALA A 86 21.00 16.94 31.72
N ALA A 87 21.07 18.26 31.55
CA ALA A 87 21.20 18.87 30.24
C ALA A 87 22.51 18.39 29.56
N ALA A 88 22.37 17.65 28.46
CA ALA A 88 23.48 17.07 27.72
C ALA A 88 24.42 18.17 27.16
N PRO A 89 25.68 18.25 27.62
CA PRO A 89 26.65 19.25 27.14
C PRO A 89 26.83 19.19 25.62
N LEU A 90 26.90 20.36 24.98
CA LEU A 90 27.16 20.48 23.54
C LEU A 90 28.67 20.35 23.28
N ILE A 91 29.04 19.41 22.41
CA ILE A 91 30.43 19.24 21.97
C ILE A 91 30.68 19.99 20.66
N ALA A 92 29.75 19.84 19.70
CA ALA A 92 29.81 20.54 18.44
C ALA A 92 28.42 20.63 17.80
N ARG A 93 28.20 21.66 16.99
CA ARG A 93 26.97 21.87 16.23
C ARG A 93 27.30 22.28 14.81
N GLN A 94 26.60 21.71 13.84
CA GLN A 94 26.59 22.15 12.46
C GLN A 94 25.19 22.65 12.11
N THR A 95 25.11 23.83 11.51
CA THR A 95 23.88 24.37 10.90
C THR A 95 24.08 24.45 9.39
N ILE A 96 23.19 23.85 8.60
CA ILE A 96 23.20 23.90 7.14
C ILE A 96 21.98 24.71 6.68
N ASP A 97 22.23 25.86 6.08
CA ASP A 97 21.18 26.70 5.50
C ASP A 97 20.78 26.20 4.11
N ASN A 98 19.48 26.19 3.81
CA ASN A 98 18.93 25.68 2.55
C ASN A 98 19.47 24.27 2.23
N PRO A 99 19.23 23.27 3.10
CA PRO A 99 19.88 21.96 3.00
C PRO A 99 19.50 21.16 1.75
N GLY A 100 18.47 21.58 1.01
CA GLY A 100 18.03 20.94 -0.23
C GLY A 100 17.14 19.73 0.04
N GLN A 101 17.28 18.68 -0.77
CA GLN A 101 16.46 17.47 -0.70
C GLN A 101 17.15 16.35 0.07
N VAL A 102 16.34 15.51 0.72
CA VAL A 102 16.82 14.28 1.36
C VAL A 102 17.28 13.23 0.33
N PRO A 103 18.29 12.40 0.64
CA PRO A 103 19.08 12.40 1.88
C PRO A 103 20.09 13.57 1.95
N ILE A 104 20.04 14.34 3.04
CA ILE A 104 20.90 15.52 3.26
C ILE A 104 22.19 15.07 3.96
N LYS A 105 23.34 15.32 3.35
CA LYS A 105 24.64 14.98 3.95
C LYS A 105 25.04 16.00 5.02
N PHE A 106 25.58 15.52 6.13
CA PHE A 106 26.16 16.35 7.19
C PHE A 106 27.57 15.87 7.58
N LYS A 107 28.34 16.78 8.19
CA LYS A 107 29.67 16.53 8.76
C LYS A 107 29.90 17.48 9.93
N VAL A 108 29.60 17.00 11.15
CA VAL A 108 29.84 17.76 12.38
C VAL A 108 31.30 17.60 12.78
N GLU A 109 32.08 18.67 12.64
CA GLU A 109 33.48 18.70 13.02
C GLU A 109 33.64 19.08 14.51
N TYR A 110 34.54 18.40 15.21
CA TYR A 110 34.79 18.58 16.64
C TYR A 110 36.29 18.44 16.95
N ASN A 111 36.70 18.87 18.15
CA ASN A 111 38.05 18.65 18.64
C ASN A 111 38.11 17.34 19.46
N ARG A 112 39.02 16.44 19.10
CA ARG A 112 39.15 15.13 19.74
C ARG A 112 39.47 15.19 21.25
N ASP A 113 40.11 16.25 21.72
CA ASP A 113 40.46 16.44 23.14
C ASP A 113 39.24 16.83 24.00
N ASP A 114 38.09 17.11 23.38
CA ASP A 114 36.81 17.31 24.08
C ASP A 114 36.04 16.00 24.30
N ILE A 115 36.58 14.87 23.82
CA ILE A 115 35.99 13.53 23.97
C ILE A 115 36.70 12.76 25.09
N ASP A 116 35.97 12.36 26.11
CA ASP A 116 36.40 11.38 27.11
C ASP A 116 35.95 9.97 26.67
N SER A 117 36.91 9.06 26.50
CA SER A 117 36.66 7.66 26.13
C SER A 117 35.67 6.90 27.03
N ARG A 118 35.45 7.37 28.27
CA ARG A 118 34.51 6.77 29.24
C ARG A 118 33.06 7.19 29.02
N ASN A 119 32.85 8.31 28.34
CA ASN A 119 31.54 8.93 28.13
C ASN A 119 30.82 8.36 26.90
N VAL A 120 29.52 8.64 26.79
CA VAL A 120 28.68 8.31 25.63
C VAL A 120 28.34 9.60 24.90
N TYR A 121 28.53 9.59 23.58
CA TYR A 121 28.20 10.73 22.73
C TYR A 121 27.14 10.34 21.73
N SER A 122 26.19 11.24 21.48
CA SER A 122 25.09 11.01 20.56
C SER A 122 24.92 12.20 19.63
N VAL A 123 24.53 11.93 18.38
CA VAL A 123 24.13 12.98 17.44
C VAL A 123 22.61 13.11 17.39
N SER A 124 22.15 14.35 17.24
CA SER A 124 20.74 14.67 16.99
C SER A 124 20.63 15.65 15.84
N ALA A 125 19.55 15.54 15.06
CA ALA A 125 19.24 16.43 13.95
C ALA A 125 17.87 17.06 14.15
N ARG A 126 17.75 18.35 13.80
CA ARG A 126 16.49 19.10 13.76
C ARG A 126 16.41 19.87 12.46
N ILE A 127 15.23 19.90 11.84
CA ILE A 127 14.96 20.77 10.69
C ILE A 127 13.99 21.87 11.13
N ILE A 128 14.42 23.11 10.98
CA ILE A 128 13.64 24.31 11.26
C ILE A 128 13.25 24.92 9.91
N GLU A 129 11.96 25.16 9.68
CA GLU A 129 11.48 25.77 8.44
C GLU A 129 11.67 27.29 8.44
N SER A 130 11.52 27.90 7.27
CA SER A 130 11.69 29.36 7.09
C SER A 130 10.75 30.21 7.96
N ASP A 131 9.65 29.65 8.45
CA ASP A 131 8.72 30.30 9.37
C ASP A 131 9.06 30.08 10.86
N GLY A 132 10.18 29.40 11.15
CA GLY A 132 10.68 29.13 12.49
C GLY A 132 10.11 27.88 13.16
N ARG A 133 9.22 27.13 12.47
CA ARG A 133 8.61 25.90 13.03
C ARG A 133 9.64 24.76 13.08
N LEU A 134 9.60 23.94 14.14
CA LEU A 134 10.38 22.70 14.18
C LEU A 134 9.64 21.64 13.36
N ALA A 135 10.07 21.43 12.13
CA ALA A 135 9.39 20.50 11.22
C ALA A 135 9.76 19.05 11.50
N PHE A 136 11.04 18.75 11.72
CA PHE A 136 11.51 17.37 11.90
C PHE A 136 12.57 17.26 13.00
N THR A 137 12.62 16.12 13.69
CA THR A 137 13.67 15.75 14.64
C THR A 137 13.86 14.23 14.66
N ASN A 138 15.03 13.73 15.08
CA ASN A 138 15.14 12.30 15.42
C ASN A 138 14.48 12.02 16.79
N ASP A 139 13.82 10.87 16.92
CA ASP A 139 13.21 10.34 18.14
C ASP A 139 13.98 9.14 18.74
N THR A 140 14.96 8.64 18.00
CA THR A 140 15.87 7.56 18.41
C THR A 140 17.27 8.10 18.69
N ALA A 141 18.00 7.45 19.60
CA ALA A 141 19.38 7.83 19.91
C ALA A 141 20.36 7.31 18.84
N TYR A 142 21.30 8.15 18.43
CA TYR A 142 22.35 7.83 17.47
C TYR A 142 23.72 8.00 18.11
N ASP A 143 24.14 6.99 18.87
CA ASP A 143 25.40 7.02 19.59
C ASP A 143 26.61 6.87 18.65
N VAL A 144 27.68 7.61 18.94
CA VAL A 144 28.85 7.78 18.07
C VAL A 144 30.16 7.85 18.85
N ILE A 145 31.28 7.69 18.13
CA ILE A 145 32.66 7.93 18.59
C ILE A 145 33.21 6.91 19.61
N THR A 146 32.55 6.75 20.75
CA THR A 146 33.06 5.95 21.88
C THR A 146 32.36 4.59 21.97
N ARG A 147 32.92 3.67 22.79
CA ARG A 147 32.34 2.33 23.06
C ARG A 147 32.09 1.47 21.81
N GLY A 148 32.88 1.67 20.76
CA GLY A 148 32.75 0.94 19.50
C GLY A 148 31.67 1.51 18.57
N ASN A 149 30.99 2.59 18.95
CA ASN A 149 30.02 3.27 18.10
C ASN A 149 30.70 3.93 16.88
N PRO A 150 30.02 3.99 15.72
CA PRO A 150 30.61 4.50 14.50
C PRO A 150 30.81 6.02 14.54
N SER A 151 31.63 6.55 13.64
CA SER A 151 31.73 7.99 13.34
C SER A 151 30.95 8.39 12.08
N LYS A 152 30.17 7.45 11.53
CA LYS A 152 29.28 7.65 10.38
C LYS A 152 27.92 7.04 10.67
N VAL A 153 26.85 7.84 10.58
CA VAL A 153 25.47 7.40 10.89
C VAL A 153 24.47 7.98 9.91
N ASP A 154 23.47 7.19 9.54
CA ASP A 154 22.34 7.67 8.74
C ASP A 154 21.13 7.82 9.66
N MET A 155 20.64 9.05 9.80
CA MET A 155 19.55 9.41 10.70
C MET A 155 18.22 9.48 9.96
N LEU A 156 17.21 8.82 10.51
CA LEU A 156 15.82 8.95 10.12
C LEU A 156 15.13 9.92 11.09
N LEU A 157 14.56 10.98 10.55
CA LEU A 157 13.84 11.98 11.32
C LEU A 157 12.34 11.70 11.24
N VAL A 158 11.64 12.10 12.30
CA VAL A 158 10.18 12.09 12.40
C VAL A 158 9.64 13.51 12.34
N ILE A 159 8.43 13.65 11.80
CA ILE A 159 7.75 14.94 11.70
C ILE A 159 7.20 15.40 13.07
N VAL A 160 7.42 16.67 13.38
CA VAL A 160 6.95 17.34 14.60
C VAL A 160 5.86 18.35 14.28
N GLN A 161 6.04 19.15 13.23
CA GLN A 161 5.05 20.12 12.76
C GLN A 161 4.98 20.08 11.23
N PRO A 162 3.84 19.65 10.65
CA PRO A 162 3.65 19.63 9.21
C PRO A 162 3.49 21.04 8.62
N PRO A 163 3.52 21.17 7.28
CA PRO A 163 3.20 22.41 6.60
C PRO A 163 1.80 22.90 6.99
N PRO A 164 1.65 24.14 7.52
CA PRO A 164 0.36 24.65 7.98
C PRO A 164 -0.70 24.74 6.87
N ASP A 165 -0.28 24.95 5.63
CA ASP A 165 -1.15 25.01 4.45
C ASP A 165 -1.68 23.63 4.01
N GLN A 166 -1.14 22.55 4.57
CA GLN A 166 -1.50 21.17 4.22
C GLN A 166 -2.18 20.41 5.35
N VAL A 167 -2.50 21.09 6.46
CA VAL A 167 -3.35 20.56 7.52
C VAL A 167 -4.59 21.42 7.59
N GLU A 168 -5.75 20.79 7.39
CA GLU A 168 -7.03 21.48 7.50
C GLU A 168 -7.25 21.98 8.94
N ASP A 169 -7.77 23.20 9.08
CA ASP A 169 -8.00 23.83 10.37
C ASP A 169 -8.88 22.95 11.26
N GLY A 170 -8.40 22.65 12.47
CA GLY A 170 -9.11 21.80 13.44
C GLY A 170 -8.88 20.30 13.29
N VAL A 171 -8.11 19.84 12.31
CA VAL A 171 -7.72 18.43 12.18
C VAL A 171 -6.47 18.15 13.03
N ASP A 172 -6.61 17.29 14.03
CA ASP A 172 -5.45 16.71 14.70
C ASP A 172 -4.88 15.56 13.86
N TRP A 173 -3.86 15.86 13.05
CA TRP A 173 -3.20 14.88 12.17
C TRP A 173 -2.51 13.72 12.92
N ARG A 174 -2.36 13.81 14.25
CA ARG A 174 -1.86 12.69 15.08
C ARG A 174 -2.98 11.81 15.62
N GLN A 175 -4.23 12.25 15.53
CA GLN A 175 -5.35 11.49 16.03
C GLN A 175 -5.69 10.37 15.06
N TRP A 176 -5.63 9.14 15.55
CA TRP A 176 -6.08 7.99 14.79
C TRP A 176 -7.59 8.12 14.51
N VAL A 177 -7.96 7.99 13.24
CA VAL A 177 -9.35 7.97 12.76
C VAL A 177 -9.73 6.56 12.35
N ASP A 178 -10.99 6.21 12.59
CA ASP A 178 -11.53 4.92 12.23
C ASP A 178 -11.96 4.92 10.76
N THR A 179 -11.35 4.08 9.94
CA THR A 179 -11.47 4.11 8.47
C THR A 179 -11.88 2.73 7.95
N PRO A 180 -12.87 2.63 7.05
CA PRO A 180 -13.25 1.35 6.44
C PRO A 180 -12.06 0.65 5.78
N ALA A 181 -11.82 -0.61 6.13
CA ALA A 181 -10.78 -1.41 5.50
C ALA A 181 -11.16 -1.73 4.05
N ARG A 182 -10.14 -1.82 3.18
CA ARG A 182 -10.34 -2.27 1.80
C ARG A 182 -10.60 -3.78 1.78
N VAL A 183 -11.85 -4.15 1.50
CA VAL A 183 -12.31 -5.55 1.47
C VAL A 183 -11.92 -6.22 0.15
N ILE A 184 -11.43 -7.45 0.24
CA ILE A 184 -10.98 -8.26 -0.90
C ILE A 184 -12.07 -9.27 -1.28
N TRP A 185 -12.53 -10.06 -0.30
CA TRP A 185 -13.54 -11.10 -0.47
C TRP A 185 -14.23 -11.38 0.88
N ALA A 186 -15.37 -12.05 0.85
CA ALA A 186 -15.96 -12.65 2.04
C ALA A 186 -16.63 -13.97 1.64
N ASN A 187 -16.63 -14.97 2.52
CA ASN A 187 -17.28 -16.25 2.27
C ASN A 187 -17.82 -16.86 3.57
N LEU A 188 -18.92 -17.60 3.45
CA LEU A 188 -19.41 -18.45 4.54
C LEU A 188 -18.46 -19.65 4.70
N ILE A 189 -18.06 -19.98 5.93
CA ILE A 189 -17.41 -21.24 6.24
C ILE A 189 -18.50 -22.31 6.46
N PRO A 190 -18.65 -23.30 5.57
CA PRO A 190 -19.67 -24.32 5.72
C PRO A 190 -19.33 -25.28 6.87
N ASN A 191 -20.35 -25.97 7.38
CA ASN A 191 -20.24 -27.09 8.33
C ASN A 191 -19.77 -26.76 9.75
N GLU A 192 -19.69 -25.48 10.12
CA GLU A 192 -19.57 -25.09 11.52
C GLU A 192 -20.93 -25.15 12.23
N ARG A 193 -20.90 -25.46 13.54
CA ARG A 193 -22.11 -25.49 14.39
C ARG A 193 -22.76 -24.12 14.43
N GLU A 194 -21.95 -23.11 14.69
CA GLU A 194 -22.30 -21.70 14.55
C GLU A 194 -21.88 -21.25 13.16
N LYS A 195 -22.73 -20.52 12.44
CA LYS A 195 -22.37 -20.05 11.10
C LYS A 195 -21.35 -18.93 11.19
N ILE A 196 -20.27 -19.07 10.44
CA ILE A 196 -19.12 -18.16 10.49
C ILE A 196 -18.91 -17.51 9.12
N LEU A 197 -18.82 -16.18 9.12
CA LEU A 197 -18.38 -15.40 7.97
C LEU A 197 -16.88 -15.14 8.08
N ARG A 198 -16.11 -15.51 7.05
CA ARG A 198 -14.70 -15.12 6.92
C ARG A 198 -14.58 -13.97 5.93
N ILE A 199 -13.83 -12.95 6.29
CA ILE A 199 -13.67 -11.71 5.51
C ILE A 199 -12.19 -11.46 5.28
N GLY A 200 -11.76 -11.40 4.03
CA GLY A 200 -10.41 -11.00 3.64
C GLY A 200 -10.34 -9.49 3.38
N TYR A 201 -9.38 -8.80 3.99
CA TYR A 201 -9.17 -7.36 3.81
C TYR A 201 -7.68 -6.99 3.79
N TYR A 202 -7.36 -5.83 3.21
CA TYR A 202 -6.00 -5.31 3.22
C TYR A 202 -5.70 -4.45 4.46
N GLN A 203 -4.51 -4.63 5.02
CA GLN A 203 -3.93 -3.73 6.02
C GLN A 203 -2.53 -3.29 5.61
N SER A 204 -2.17 -2.04 5.92
CA SER A 204 -0.80 -1.55 5.75
C SER A 204 0.18 -2.26 6.69
N THR A 205 1.34 -2.60 6.17
CA THR A 205 2.50 -3.08 6.96
C THR A 205 3.49 -1.96 7.27
N ILE A 206 3.21 -0.74 6.80
CA ILE A 206 4.02 0.42 7.11
C ILE A 206 3.80 0.79 8.58
N GLU A 207 4.89 1.03 9.29
CA GLU A 207 4.87 1.44 10.69
C GLU A 207 4.02 2.71 10.86
N ASN A 208 3.15 2.71 11.87
CA ASN A 208 2.20 3.79 12.18
C ASN A 208 1.13 4.10 11.11
N CYS A 209 0.89 3.19 10.16
CA CYS A 209 -0.13 3.38 9.13
C CYS A 209 -1.48 2.71 9.39
N ALA A 210 -1.51 1.63 10.16
CA ALA A 210 -2.76 0.94 10.46
C ALA A 210 -2.64 0.11 11.75
N ARG A 211 -3.75 0.03 12.49
CA ARG A 211 -3.98 -0.96 13.54
C ARG A 211 -5.46 -1.37 13.53
N PRO A 212 -5.84 -2.51 14.13
CA PRO A 212 -7.24 -2.94 14.15
C PRO A 212 -8.18 -1.85 14.67
N GLY A 213 -9.28 -1.62 13.95
CA GLY A 213 -10.36 -0.70 14.34
C GLY A 213 -11.57 -1.44 14.88
N SER A 214 -12.75 -0.89 14.61
CA SER A 214 -14.04 -1.50 14.89
C SER A 214 -14.31 -2.69 13.97
N GLN A 215 -14.98 -3.69 14.56
CA GLN A 215 -15.49 -4.86 13.85
C GLN A 215 -16.88 -5.20 14.35
N GLY A 216 -17.73 -5.75 13.48
CA GLY A 216 -19.05 -6.22 13.87
C GLY A 216 -19.86 -6.74 12.70
N LEU A 217 -20.96 -7.41 13.04
CA LEU A 217 -21.87 -8.02 12.08
C LEU A 217 -23.31 -7.83 12.54
N GLU A 218 -24.17 -7.48 11.59
CA GLU A 218 -25.62 -7.37 11.76
C GLU A 218 -26.34 -8.16 10.66
N VAL A 219 -27.43 -8.81 11.05
CA VAL A 219 -28.30 -9.57 10.13
C VAL A 219 -29.66 -8.88 10.07
N ASP A 220 -30.02 -8.38 8.90
CA ASP A 220 -31.32 -7.75 8.61
C ASP A 220 -32.03 -8.52 7.49
N GLY A 221 -32.93 -9.42 7.88
CA GLY A 221 -33.57 -10.38 6.99
C GLY A 221 -32.53 -11.21 6.23
N ASN A 222 -32.52 -11.07 4.90
CA ASN A 222 -31.60 -11.79 4.00
C ASN A 222 -30.32 -10.98 3.69
N THR A 223 -30.09 -9.86 4.38
CA THR A 223 -28.87 -9.05 4.22
C THR A 223 -28.00 -9.19 5.46
N ILE A 224 -26.74 -9.56 5.26
CA ILE A 224 -25.71 -9.61 6.30
C ILE A 224 -24.79 -8.43 6.07
N ARG A 225 -24.73 -7.51 7.03
CA ARG A 225 -23.84 -6.35 6.99
C ARG A 225 -22.71 -6.55 7.98
N ALA A 226 -21.48 -6.57 7.48
CA ALA A 226 -20.30 -6.57 8.32
C ALA A 226 -19.56 -5.23 8.23
N THR A 227 -18.95 -4.84 9.34
CA THR A 227 -18.08 -3.67 9.44
C THR A 227 -16.70 -4.17 9.82
N ILE A 228 -15.68 -3.80 9.06
CA ILE A 228 -14.27 -4.08 9.36
C ILE A 228 -13.49 -2.79 9.11
N THR A 229 -13.00 -2.15 10.14
CA THR A 229 -12.28 -0.89 10.01
C THR A 229 -10.84 -1.01 10.52
N LEU A 230 -10.03 -0.06 10.09
CA LEU A 230 -8.67 0.16 10.55
C LEU A 230 -8.62 1.54 11.19
N MET A 231 -7.99 1.61 12.36
CA MET A 231 -7.53 2.92 12.83
C MET A 231 -6.35 3.31 11.94
N GLN A 232 -6.43 4.47 11.30
CA GLN A 232 -5.37 5.03 10.46
C GLN A 232 -5.09 6.49 10.87
N PRO A 233 -3.89 7.04 10.62
CA PRO A 233 -3.71 8.48 10.67
C PRO A 233 -4.68 9.16 9.68
N PRO A 234 -5.12 10.41 9.93
CA PRO A 234 -5.99 11.12 9.02
C PRO A 234 -5.33 11.20 7.64
N PRO A 235 -6.11 11.05 6.55
CA PRO A 235 -5.56 11.16 5.21
C PRO A 235 -5.02 12.57 5.02
N THR A 236 -3.69 12.69 4.89
CA THR A 236 -3.06 13.94 4.49
C THR A 236 -2.23 13.69 3.24
N SER A 237 -2.24 14.64 2.31
CA SER A 237 -1.56 14.53 1.01
C SER A 237 -0.03 14.42 1.12
N TRP A 238 0.52 14.79 2.28
CA TRP A 238 1.95 14.79 2.57
C TRP A 238 2.40 13.65 3.48
N ALA A 239 1.47 12.98 4.18
CA ALA A 239 1.78 11.86 5.05
C ALA A 239 2.35 10.68 4.25
N ILE A 240 2.83 9.71 5.02
CA ILE A 240 3.29 8.44 4.46
C ILE A 240 2.07 7.75 3.81
N PRO A 241 2.13 7.43 2.50
CA PRO A 241 1.05 6.71 1.84
C PRO A 241 0.94 5.30 2.40
N CYS A 242 -0.17 5.02 3.10
CA CYS A 242 -0.37 3.76 3.80
C CYS A 242 -0.76 2.59 2.89
N ASP A 243 -0.94 2.83 1.60
CA ASP A 243 -1.32 1.87 0.56
C ASP A 243 -0.13 1.30 -0.22
N GLU A 244 1.10 1.77 0.00
CA GLU A 244 2.29 1.28 -0.73
C GLU A 244 2.68 -0.16 -0.36
N LYS A 245 2.42 -0.61 0.87
CA LYS A 245 2.74 -1.96 1.34
C LYS A 245 1.59 -2.57 2.11
N LEU A 246 0.82 -3.41 1.44
CA LEU A 246 -0.35 -4.07 1.99
C LEU A 246 -0.08 -5.54 2.28
N VAL A 247 -0.76 -6.07 3.29
CA VAL A 247 -0.90 -7.50 3.58
C VAL A 247 -2.39 -7.84 3.64
N GLU A 248 -2.73 -9.03 3.14
CA GLU A 248 -4.07 -9.60 3.30
C GLU A 248 -4.20 -10.24 4.69
N LEU A 249 -5.26 -9.88 5.41
CA LEU A 249 -5.63 -10.43 6.70
C LEU A 249 -7.06 -10.97 6.66
N ASP A 250 -7.36 -11.87 7.58
CA ASP A 250 -8.70 -12.40 7.78
C ASP A 250 -9.35 -11.84 9.04
N ALA A 251 -10.63 -11.52 8.96
CA ALA A 251 -11.54 -11.41 10.09
C ALA A 251 -12.54 -12.56 10.06
N VAL A 252 -13.01 -12.95 11.24
CA VAL A 252 -13.94 -14.07 11.44
C VAL A 252 -15.08 -13.59 12.31
N GLU A 253 -16.27 -13.51 11.74
CA GLU A 253 -17.47 -12.98 12.42
C GLU A 253 -18.53 -14.09 12.54
N PRO A 254 -18.97 -14.45 13.76
CA PRO A 254 -20.08 -15.36 13.93
C PRO A 254 -21.38 -14.67 13.51
N ILE A 255 -22.16 -15.35 12.67
CA ILE A 255 -23.49 -14.92 12.23
C ILE A 255 -24.56 -15.38 13.25
N GLY A 256 -24.23 -16.40 14.05
CA GLY A 256 -25.16 -17.08 14.94
C GLY A 256 -26.05 -18.10 14.21
N ASP A 257 -27.20 -18.42 14.82
CA ASP A 257 -28.13 -19.48 14.35
C ASP A 257 -29.38 -18.92 13.64
N THR A 258 -29.31 -17.68 13.13
CA THR A 258 -30.47 -16.97 12.56
C THR A 258 -30.77 -17.30 11.10
N LEU A 259 -29.91 -18.08 10.45
CA LEU A 259 -30.04 -18.38 9.02
C LEU A 259 -30.97 -19.56 8.76
N GLU A 260 -31.86 -19.40 7.78
CA GLU A 260 -32.89 -20.37 7.41
C GLU A 260 -32.47 -21.21 6.19
N PRO A 261 -32.64 -22.55 6.22
CA PRO A 261 -32.37 -23.41 5.08
C PRO A 261 -33.20 -23.04 3.84
N GLY A 262 -32.56 -22.97 2.67
CA GLY A 262 -33.21 -22.63 1.40
C GLY A 262 -33.28 -21.13 1.10
N GLU A 263 -33.05 -20.27 2.09
CA GLU A 263 -32.98 -18.82 1.91
C GLU A 263 -31.63 -18.38 1.33
N THR A 264 -31.66 -17.30 0.56
CA THR A 264 -30.47 -16.69 -0.06
C THR A 264 -30.10 -15.44 0.70
N TYR A 265 -28.86 -15.35 1.13
CA TYR A 265 -28.30 -14.23 1.86
C TYR A 265 -27.34 -13.44 0.98
N HIS A 266 -27.30 -12.12 1.18
CA HIS A 266 -26.37 -11.20 0.53
C HIS A 266 -25.48 -10.57 1.59
N VAL A 267 -24.16 -10.64 1.38
CA VAL A 267 -23.16 -10.12 2.30
C VAL A 267 -22.59 -8.81 1.77
N ILE A 268 -22.66 -7.79 2.60
CA ILE A 268 -22.12 -6.45 2.35
C ILE A 268 -21.12 -6.17 3.47
N VAL A 269 -19.87 -5.86 3.11
CA VAL A 269 -18.82 -5.51 4.07
C VAL A 269 -18.35 -4.09 3.77
N ASN A 270 -18.45 -3.18 4.74
CA ASN A 270 -18.11 -1.76 4.54
C ASN A 270 -18.79 -1.14 3.30
N ASP A 271 -20.09 -1.40 3.13
CA ASP A 271 -20.90 -1.01 1.96
C ASP A 271 -20.48 -1.62 0.61
N VAL A 272 -19.52 -2.55 0.60
CA VAL A 272 -19.09 -3.29 -0.59
C VAL A 272 -19.78 -4.65 -0.63
N ALA A 273 -20.48 -4.95 -1.73
CA ALA A 273 -21.00 -6.29 -1.97
C ALA A 273 -19.85 -7.29 -2.20
N THR A 274 -19.89 -8.43 -1.48
CA THR A 274 -18.79 -9.40 -1.46
C THR A 274 -19.24 -10.80 -1.87
N THR A 275 -20.32 -11.32 -1.30
CA THR A 275 -20.80 -12.67 -1.62
C THR A 275 -22.31 -12.75 -1.46
N SER A 276 -22.91 -13.71 -2.16
CA SER A 276 -24.24 -14.22 -1.87
C SER A 276 -24.16 -15.74 -1.74
N PHE A 277 -24.93 -16.30 -0.82
CA PHE A 277 -25.02 -17.74 -0.63
C PHE A 277 -26.43 -18.16 -0.24
N THR A 278 -26.81 -19.36 -0.64
CA THR A 278 -28.10 -19.98 -0.35
C THR A 278 -27.83 -21.19 0.52
N LEU A 279 -28.48 -21.28 1.68
CA LEU A 279 -28.34 -22.49 2.49
C LEU A 279 -29.00 -23.69 1.79
N PRO A 280 -28.39 -24.88 1.81
CA PRO A 280 -29.04 -26.09 1.31
C PRO A 280 -30.39 -26.29 2.00
N ARG A 281 -31.42 -26.70 1.25
CA ARG A 281 -32.71 -27.04 1.87
C ARG A 281 -32.52 -28.20 2.86
N SER A 282 -33.35 -28.26 3.89
CA SER A 282 -33.23 -29.30 4.94
C SER A 282 -33.35 -30.74 4.41
N ASN A 283 -34.03 -30.93 3.27
CA ASN A 283 -34.16 -32.21 2.58
C ASN A 283 -33.13 -32.40 1.44
N PHE A 284 -32.30 -31.39 1.17
CA PHE A 284 -31.20 -31.50 0.23
C PHE A 284 -30.12 -32.33 0.92
N GLY A 285 -29.84 -33.53 0.40
CA GLY A 285 -28.90 -34.47 1.00
C GLY A 285 -27.51 -33.85 1.21
N HIS A 286 -26.61 -34.60 1.85
CA HIS A 286 -25.23 -34.15 2.04
C HIS A 286 -24.63 -33.65 0.72
N SER A 287 -24.37 -32.35 0.68
CA SER A 287 -23.97 -31.63 -0.51
C SER A 287 -22.62 -30.96 -0.30
N ILE A 288 -21.96 -30.72 -1.41
CA ILE A 288 -20.73 -29.94 -1.51
C ILE A 288 -20.99 -28.74 -2.40
N ILE A 289 -20.19 -27.69 -2.24
CA ILE A 289 -20.22 -26.51 -3.11
C ILE A 289 -19.27 -26.75 -4.27
N ALA A 290 -19.75 -26.54 -5.50
CA ALA A 290 -18.99 -26.64 -6.74
C ALA A 290 -19.20 -25.39 -7.61
N GLU A 291 -18.26 -25.11 -8.51
CA GLU A 291 -18.40 -24.05 -9.52
C GLU A 291 -19.50 -24.41 -10.53
N SER A 292 -20.37 -23.46 -10.83
CA SER A 292 -21.42 -23.62 -11.83
C SER A 292 -20.86 -23.42 -13.24
N PRO A 293 -21.18 -24.27 -14.23
CA PRO A 293 -20.82 -24.02 -15.62
C PRO A 293 -21.41 -22.70 -16.12
N VAL A 294 -20.57 -21.80 -16.64
CA VAL A 294 -21.00 -20.45 -17.08
C VAL A 294 -21.24 -20.43 -18.59
N GLU A 295 -22.44 -20.05 -19.01
CA GLU A 295 -22.83 -19.88 -20.40
C GLU A 295 -22.44 -18.48 -20.93
N SER A 296 -22.90 -17.43 -20.26
CA SER A 296 -22.62 -16.03 -20.60
C SER A 296 -22.34 -15.17 -19.37
N ALA A 297 -21.63 -14.06 -19.58
CA ALA A 297 -21.22 -13.10 -18.55
C ALA A 297 -21.15 -11.70 -19.18
N ASP A 298 -22.14 -10.86 -18.90
CA ASP A 298 -22.35 -9.58 -19.56
C ASP A 298 -22.34 -8.44 -18.53
N ILE A 299 -21.59 -7.37 -18.82
CA ILE A 299 -21.58 -6.18 -17.96
C ILE A 299 -22.79 -5.31 -18.29
N MET A 300 -23.48 -4.88 -17.23
CA MET A 300 -24.56 -3.93 -17.27
C MET A 300 -24.16 -2.68 -16.48
N VAL A 301 -24.42 -1.51 -17.07
CA VAL A 301 -24.22 -0.21 -16.40
C VAL A 301 -25.59 0.36 -16.13
N LEU A 302 -25.86 0.72 -14.87
CA LEU A 302 -27.09 1.38 -14.48
C LEU A 302 -26.99 2.88 -14.69
N GLU A 303 -28.09 3.50 -15.12
CA GLU A 303 -28.23 4.94 -15.24
C GLU A 303 -28.38 5.57 -13.84
N SER A 304 -27.26 5.76 -13.14
CA SER A 304 -27.18 6.37 -11.81
C SER A 304 -26.00 7.33 -11.70
N ALA A 305 -25.99 8.15 -10.64
CA ALA A 305 -24.87 9.04 -10.31
C ALA A 305 -24.43 8.78 -8.86
N PRO A 306 -23.25 8.15 -8.62
CA PRO A 306 -22.30 7.61 -9.62
C PRO A 306 -22.86 6.40 -10.40
N PRO A 307 -22.31 6.07 -11.59
CA PRO A 307 -22.71 4.88 -12.34
C PRO A 307 -22.49 3.61 -11.53
N GLN A 308 -23.48 2.72 -11.51
CA GLN A 308 -23.36 1.40 -10.89
C GLN A 308 -23.13 0.33 -11.94
N TYR A 309 -22.22 -0.60 -11.65
CA TYR A 309 -21.87 -1.72 -12.51
C TYR A 309 -22.41 -3.02 -11.93
N GLN A 310 -23.01 -3.81 -12.81
CA GLN A 310 -23.52 -5.14 -12.50
C GLN A 310 -22.99 -6.13 -13.53
N LEU A 311 -22.78 -7.36 -13.10
CA LEU A 311 -22.45 -8.47 -13.98
C LEU A 311 -23.66 -9.41 -14.02
N ARG A 312 -24.25 -9.57 -15.19
CA ARG A 312 -25.30 -10.55 -15.44
C ARG A 312 -24.65 -11.84 -15.93
N VAL A 313 -24.79 -12.91 -15.15
CA VAL A 313 -24.24 -14.23 -15.45
C VAL A 313 -25.37 -15.22 -15.70
N VAL A 314 -25.25 -15.99 -16.76
CA VAL A 314 -26.12 -17.14 -17.04
C VAL A 314 -25.31 -18.40 -16.78
N SER A 315 -25.77 -19.26 -15.88
CA SER A 315 -25.05 -20.47 -15.45
C SER A 315 -25.98 -21.69 -15.38
N GLY A 316 -25.41 -22.89 -15.56
CA GLY A 316 -26.15 -24.15 -15.52
C GLY A 316 -26.03 -24.88 -14.17
N LEU A 317 -26.97 -25.78 -13.92
CA LEU A 317 -26.92 -26.76 -12.83
C LEU A 317 -26.67 -28.17 -13.39
N PRO A 318 -25.43 -28.68 -13.34
CA PRO A 318 -24.98 -29.79 -14.20
C PRO A 318 -25.50 -31.17 -13.80
N LYS A 319 -26.00 -31.38 -12.57
CA LYS A 319 -26.60 -32.66 -12.15
C LYS A 319 -28.13 -32.62 -12.09
N GLY A 320 -28.73 -31.55 -12.59
CA GLY A 320 -30.18 -31.35 -12.59
C GLY A 320 -30.82 -31.06 -11.23
N SER A 321 -32.08 -30.66 -11.23
CA SER A 321 -32.73 -30.07 -10.04
C SER A 321 -32.86 -31.00 -8.84
N GLY A 322 -32.88 -32.31 -9.06
CA GLY A 322 -32.90 -33.32 -8.00
C GLY A 322 -31.58 -33.48 -7.25
N CYS A 323 -30.46 -33.04 -7.85
CA CYS A 323 -29.12 -33.19 -7.27
C CYS A 323 -28.30 -31.89 -7.25
N SER A 324 -28.85 -30.78 -7.76
CA SER A 324 -28.20 -29.48 -7.81
C SER A 324 -29.16 -28.41 -7.28
N GLN A 325 -28.66 -27.52 -6.44
CA GLN A 325 -29.36 -26.34 -5.96
C GLN A 325 -28.42 -25.14 -6.13
N PHE A 326 -28.92 -24.01 -6.64
CA PHE A 326 -28.10 -22.80 -6.71
C PHE A 326 -27.59 -22.41 -5.32
N ASN A 327 -26.30 -22.02 -5.24
CA ASN A 327 -25.70 -21.53 -3.99
C ASN A 327 -25.56 -20.01 -4.06
N GLY A 328 -24.87 -19.46 -5.04
CA GLY A 328 -24.64 -18.02 -5.07
C GLY A 328 -23.35 -17.63 -5.77
N TYR A 329 -22.72 -16.56 -5.29
CA TYR A 329 -21.50 -16.03 -5.87
C TYR A 329 -20.52 -15.50 -4.82
N GLU A 330 -19.24 -15.51 -5.14
CA GLU A 330 -18.18 -14.80 -4.41
C GLU A 330 -17.54 -13.77 -5.33
N ILE A 331 -17.26 -12.58 -4.82
CA ILE A 331 -16.53 -11.51 -5.53
C ILE A 331 -15.19 -11.31 -4.82
N ARG A 332 -14.09 -11.42 -5.57
CA ARG A 332 -12.73 -11.24 -5.08
C ARG A 332 -12.06 -10.08 -5.83
N ARG A 333 -11.54 -9.10 -5.09
CA ARG A 333 -10.90 -7.87 -5.59
C ARG A 333 -9.41 -7.83 -5.23
N THR A 334 -8.62 -8.71 -5.84
CA THR A 334 -7.21 -8.97 -5.47
C THR A 334 -6.20 -8.01 -6.09
N THR A 335 -6.57 -7.31 -7.16
CA THR A 335 -5.75 -6.25 -7.78
C THR A 335 -6.60 -5.01 -8.04
N SER A 336 -5.99 -3.90 -8.43
CA SER A 336 -6.72 -2.65 -8.68
C SER A 336 -7.77 -2.78 -9.79
N ASN A 337 -7.46 -3.49 -10.88
CA ASN A 337 -8.26 -3.49 -12.11
C ASN A 337 -8.77 -4.89 -12.50
N GLU A 338 -8.70 -5.87 -11.60
CA GLU A 338 -9.18 -7.24 -11.82
C GLU A 338 -10.19 -7.64 -10.74
N ILE A 339 -11.33 -8.14 -11.19
CA ILE A 339 -12.40 -8.64 -10.34
C ILE A 339 -12.62 -10.11 -10.72
N GLU A 340 -12.53 -10.99 -9.74
CA GLU A 340 -12.88 -12.40 -9.92
C GLU A 340 -14.26 -12.63 -9.31
N VAL A 341 -15.15 -13.27 -10.07
CA VAL A 341 -16.48 -13.66 -9.63
C VAL A 341 -16.61 -15.16 -9.76
N VAL A 342 -16.90 -15.84 -8.67
CA VAL A 342 -17.09 -17.29 -8.66
C VAL A 342 -18.57 -17.59 -8.45
N ILE A 343 -19.26 -18.11 -9.47
CA ILE A 343 -20.64 -18.59 -9.38
C ILE A 343 -20.63 -20.06 -8.97
N THR A 344 -21.42 -20.38 -7.95
CA THR A 344 -21.42 -21.71 -7.32
C THR A 344 -22.82 -22.29 -7.16
N HIS A 345 -22.86 -23.62 -7.04
CA HIS A 345 -24.04 -24.39 -6.69
C HIS A 345 -23.71 -25.45 -5.65
N HIS A 346 -24.73 -25.89 -4.92
CA HIS A 346 -24.68 -27.12 -4.14
C HIS A 346 -24.95 -28.30 -5.04
N GLU A 347 -24.17 -29.36 -4.92
CA GLU A 347 -24.45 -30.64 -5.56
C GLU A 347 -24.35 -31.81 -4.60
N VAL A 348 -25.20 -32.81 -4.82
CA VAL A 348 -25.16 -34.06 -4.05
C VAL A 348 -23.85 -34.80 -4.35
N ALA A 349 -23.13 -35.15 -3.27
CA ALA A 349 -21.83 -35.81 -3.36
C ALA A 349 -21.94 -37.32 -3.60
N ASP A 350 -23.04 -37.94 -3.18
CA ASP A 350 -23.26 -39.38 -3.34
C ASP A 350 -23.61 -39.76 -4.79
N GLN A 351 -22.74 -40.56 -5.41
CA GLN A 351 -22.88 -41.02 -6.79
C GLN A 351 -23.97 -42.08 -6.99
N MET A 352 -24.49 -42.69 -5.90
CA MET A 352 -25.60 -43.65 -5.98
C MET A 352 -26.96 -42.98 -6.03
N VAL A 353 -27.03 -41.66 -5.85
CA VAL A 353 -28.27 -40.89 -5.94
C VAL A 353 -28.67 -40.72 -7.40
N ILE A 354 -29.91 -41.09 -7.72
CA ILE A 354 -30.48 -40.91 -9.06
C ILE A 354 -30.96 -39.47 -9.18
N CYS A 355 -30.31 -38.72 -10.06
CA CYS A 355 -30.63 -37.33 -10.34
C CYS A 355 -31.67 -37.21 -11.45
N THR A 356 -32.35 -36.07 -11.46
CA THR A 356 -33.29 -35.72 -12.53
C THR A 356 -32.53 -35.26 -13.79
N ALA A 357 -33.11 -35.48 -14.97
CA ALA A 357 -32.50 -35.16 -16.25
C ALA A 357 -32.95 -33.79 -16.81
N ASP A 358 -33.43 -32.90 -15.95
CA ASP A 358 -33.63 -31.48 -16.26
C ASP A 358 -32.35 -30.75 -15.88
N PHE A 359 -31.73 -29.96 -16.76
CA PHE A 359 -30.52 -29.19 -16.44
C PHE A 359 -30.89 -27.70 -16.37
N PRO A 360 -31.30 -27.18 -15.20
CA PRO A 360 -31.74 -25.80 -15.07
C PRO A 360 -30.65 -24.81 -15.46
N ILE A 361 -31.09 -23.69 -16.02
CA ILE A 361 -30.28 -22.49 -16.27
C ILE A 361 -30.74 -21.43 -15.27
N VAL A 362 -29.77 -20.79 -14.62
CA VAL A 362 -29.96 -19.76 -13.61
C VAL A 362 -29.30 -18.47 -14.09
N GLU A 363 -30.07 -17.39 -14.05
CA GLU A 363 -29.57 -16.04 -14.26
C GLU A 363 -29.26 -15.40 -12.91
N THR A 364 -28.07 -14.80 -12.78
CA THR A 364 -27.60 -14.15 -11.57
C THR A 364 -27.09 -12.76 -11.89
N VAL A 365 -27.55 -11.77 -11.13
CA VAL A 365 -27.04 -10.40 -11.20
C VAL A 365 -26.10 -10.17 -10.03
N VAL A 366 -24.83 -9.96 -10.33
CA VAL A 366 -23.76 -9.73 -9.35
C VAL A 366 -23.47 -8.23 -9.29
N PRO A 367 -23.71 -7.56 -8.15
CA PRO A 367 -23.43 -6.14 -7.98
C PRO A 367 -21.92 -5.92 -7.84
N LEU A 368 -21.29 -5.28 -8.84
CA LEU A 368 -19.86 -4.97 -8.80
C LEU A 368 -19.58 -3.68 -8.01
N GLY A 369 -20.55 -2.77 -7.96
CA GLY A 369 -20.51 -1.52 -7.20
C GLY A 369 -20.35 -0.29 -8.10
N SER A 370 -19.87 0.81 -7.53
CA SER A 370 -19.64 2.09 -8.23
C SER A 370 -18.26 2.71 -7.94
N ASP A 371 -17.46 2.08 -7.07
CA ASP A 371 -16.16 2.60 -6.64
C ASP A 371 -15.07 2.21 -7.66
N PHE A 372 -15.11 2.88 -8.80
CA PHE A 372 -14.21 2.66 -9.93
C PHE A 372 -13.65 3.99 -10.44
N GLU A 373 -12.37 4.01 -10.78
CA GLU A 373 -11.68 5.18 -11.32
C GLU A 373 -12.14 5.46 -12.76
N SER A 374 -12.71 6.65 -13.00
CA SER A 374 -13.20 7.03 -14.33
C SER A 374 -12.07 7.01 -15.37
N GLY A 375 -12.36 6.38 -16.52
CA GLY A 375 -11.41 6.17 -17.61
C GLY A 375 -10.56 4.90 -17.50
N GLU A 376 -10.51 4.25 -16.33
CA GLU A 376 -9.78 3.00 -16.14
C GLU A 376 -10.55 1.79 -16.66
N LYS A 377 -9.81 0.80 -17.18
CA LYS A 377 -10.36 -0.45 -17.69
C LYS A 377 -10.29 -1.54 -16.61
N TYR A 378 -11.44 -2.11 -16.29
CA TYR A 378 -11.58 -3.22 -15.35
C TYR A 378 -11.85 -4.53 -16.09
N THR A 379 -11.15 -5.59 -15.69
CA THR A 379 -11.35 -6.95 -16.20
C THR A 379 -12.11 -7.77 -15.18
N VAL A 380 -13.17 -8.45 -15.61
CA VAL A 380 -13.98 -9.34 -14.76
C VAL A 380 -13.81 -10.77 -15.27
N ARG A 381 -13.26 -11.63 -14.42
CA ARG A 381 -13.17 -13.07 -14.65
C ARG A 381 -14.32 -13.75 -13.94
N VAL A 382 -15.02 -14.64 -14.63
CA VAL A 382 -16.13 -15.39 -14.07
C VAL A 382 -15.79 -16.87 -14.12
N ASN A 383 -15.63 -17.48 -12.94
CA ASN A 383 -15.03 -18.81 -12.75
C ASN A 383 -13.69 -18.91 -13.52
N SER A 384 -13.32 -20.13 -13.92
CA SER A 384 -12.06 -20.39 -14.64
C SER A 384 -12.06 -19.98 -16.12
N ASP A 385 -13.23 -19.71 -16.73
CA ASP A 385 -13.41 -19.84 -18.18
C ASP A 385 -13.86 -18.57 -18.92
N LYS A 386 -14.51 -17.61 -18.24
CA LYS A 386 -15.08 -16.42 -18.90
C LYS A 386 -14.36 -15.15 -18.47
N VAL A 387 -14.14 -14.27 -19.44
CA VAL A 387 -13.51 -12.95 -19.20
C VAL A 387 -14.31 -11.90 -19.94
N THR A 388 -14.71 -10.86 -19.22
CA THR A 388 -15.34 -9.65 -19.77
C THR A 388 -14.62 -8.42 -19.22
N SER A 389 -14.92 -7.23 -19.74
CA SER A 389 -14.30 -5.99 -19.27
C SER A 389 -15.18 -4.79 -19.54
N PHE A 390 -15.01 -3.75 -18.75
CA PHE A 390 -15.65 -2.44 -18.96
C PHE A 390 -14.65 -1.32 -18.69
N VAL A 391 -14.94 -0.13 -19.23
CA VAL A 391 -14.24 1.10 -18.87
C VAL A 391 -15.17 1.89 -17.97
N ALA A 392 -14.69 2.28 -16.80
CA ALA A 392 -15.48 3.06 -15.87
C ALA A 392 -15.73 4.47 -16.45
N GLN A 393 -16.98 4.91 -16.39
CA GLN A 393 -17.47 6.20 -16.87
C GLN A 393 -17.30 7.29 -15.83
#